data_AF-A0A1G2MKF8-F1
#
_entry.id   AF-A0A1G2MKF8-F1
#
_cell.length_a   1.000
_cell.length_b   1.000
_cell.length_c   1.000
_cell.angle_alpha   90.00
_cell.angle_beta   90.00
_cell.angle_gamma   90.00
#
_symmetry.space_group_name_H-M   'P 1'
#
loop_
_entity.id
_entity.type
_entity.pdbx_description
1 polymer ?
#
loop_
_entity_poly.entity_id
_entity_poly.type
_entity_poly.pdbx_seq_one_letter_code
_entity_poly.pdbx_strand_id
1 'polypeptide(L)'
;MTTDSLITLHRYYIWANKLRADFQNILKNKNKISKAGYEIESLMYMSLWYGMLYVVIEGWQNLKLKDEVIDSLLKSKYTNLLKRYRNGVFHFQKKYKDERFDDLDKEKDAVEWIVDLNKELGRFFLEKLKN
;
A
#
# COMPACT_ATOMS: atom_id res chain seq x y z
N MET A 1 -3.56 -23.57 -1.41
CA MET A 1 -4.30 -22.31 -1.64
C MET A 1 -5.37 -22.59 -2.69
N THR A 2 -6.62 -22.18 -2.47
CA THR A 2 -7.67 -22.30 -3.49
C THR A 2 -7.58 -21.15 -4.48
N THR A 3 -8.01 -21.37 -5.72
CA THR A 3 -8.11 -20.32 -6.75
C THR A 3 -8.95 -19.13 -6.25
N ASP A 4 -10.04 -19.39 -5.53
CA ASP A 4 -10.91 -18.36 -4.97
C ASP A 4 -10.21 -17.44 -3.96
N SER A 5 -9.31 -18.00 -3.15
CA SER A 5 -8.53 -17.23 -2.17
C SER A 5 -7.54 -16.30 -2.87
N LEU A 6 -6.92 -16.78 -3.96
CA LEU A 6 -5.99 -15.99 -4.78
C LEU A 6 -6.71 -14.85 -5.51
N ILE A 7 -7.87 -15.14 -6.11
CA ILE A 7 -8.73 -14.13 -6.77
C ILE A 7 -9.21 -13.09 -5.74
N THR A 8 -9.57 -13.54 -4.53
CA THR A 8 -9.94 -12.66 -3.43
C THR A 8 -8.79 -11.72 -3.05
N LEU A 9 -7.57 -12.24 -2.91
CA LEU A 9 -6.40 -11.39 -2.63
C LEU A 9 -6.11 -10.42 -3.78
N HIS A 10 -6.24 -10.87 -5.03
CA HIS A 10 -6.09 -10.03 -6.22
C HIS A 10 -7.06 -8.84 -6.22
N ARG A 11 -8.31 -9.01 -5.76
CA ARG A 11 -9.26 -7.90 -5.59
C ARG A 11 -8.72 -6.81 -4.66
N TYR A 12 -8.14 -7.18 -3.52
CA TYR A 12 -7.52 -6.21 -2.62
C TYR A 12 -6.32 -5.50 -3.27
N TYR A 13 -5.53 -6.24 -4.05
CA TYR A 13 -4.45 -5.64 -4.84
C TYR A 13 -4.96 -4.64 -5.89
N ILE A 14 -6.02 -4.97 -6.63
CA ILE A 14 -6.64 -4.05 -7.60
C ILE A 14 -7.08 -2.75 -6.89
N TRP A 15 -7.68 -2.85 -5.72
CA TRP A 15 -8.08 -1.68 -4.94
C TRP A 15 -6.88 -0.84 -4.48
N ALA A 16 -5.84 -1.49 -3.93
CA ALA A 16 -4.60 -0.80 -3.57
C ALA A 16 -3.98 -0.06 -4.77
N ASN A 17 -3.91 -0.73 -5.92
CA ASN A 17 -3.33 -0.16 -7.13
C ASN A 17 -4.18 0.97 -7.72
N LYS A 18 -5.51 0.92 -7.59
CA LYS A 18 -6.39 2.03 -7.98
C LYS A 18 -6.16 3.26 -7.09
N LEU A 19 -6.07 3.07 -5.78
CA LEU A 19 -5.77 4.15 -4.84
C LEU A 19 -4.40 4.79 -5.12
N ARG A 20 -3.39 3.98 -5.46
CA ARG A 20 -2.09 4.48 -5.94
C ARG A 20 -2.24 5.34 -7.20
N ALA A 21 -2.99 4.86 -8.19
CA ALA A 21 -3.19 5.59 -9.43
C ALA A 21 -3.90 6.93 -9.20
N ASP A 22 -4.88 6.97 -8.30
CA ASP A 22 -5.59 8.20 -7.92
C ASP A 22 -4.66 9.17 -7.18
N PHE A 23 -3.87 8.68 -6.22
CA PHE A 23 -2.83 9.49 -5.59
C PHE A 23 -1.87 10.11 -6.62
N GLN A 24 -1.38 9.32 -7.57
CA GLN A 24 -0.52 9.82 -8.65
C GLN A 24 -1.23 10.86 -9.52
N ASN A 25 -2.53 10.71 -9.75
CA ASN A 25 -3.33 11.69 -10.49
C ASN A 25 -3.47 13.01 -9.73
N ILE A 26 -3.65 12.97 -8.40
CA ILE A 26 -3.63 14.16 -7.53
C ILE A 26 -2.28 14.87 -7.62
N LEU A 27 -1.17 14.13 -7.52
CA LEU A 27 0.17 14.71 -7.64
C LEU A 27 0.40 15.40 -9.00
N LYS A 28 -0.02 14.78 -10.09
CA LYS A 28 0.10 15.35 -11.45
C LYS A 28 -0.77 16.59 -11.66
N ASN A 29 -1.92 16.67 -11.01
CA ASN A 29 -2.89 17.76 -11.18
C ASN A 29 -2.87 18.76 -10.02
N LYS A 30 -1.78 18.84 -9.24
CA LYS A 30 -1.65 19.77 -8.08
C LYS A 30 -2.06 21.20 -8.39
N ASN A 31 -1.76 21.71 -9.59
CA ASN A 31 -2.07 23.10 -9.98
C ASN A 31 -3.53 23.32 -10.41
N LYS A 32 -4.33 22.25 -10.57
CA LYS A 32 -5.74 22.31 -10.96
C LYS A 32 -6.70 22.15 -9.78
N ILE A 33 -6.17 21.86 -8.60
CA ILE A 33 -6.93 21.65 -7.37
C ILE A 33 -6.58 22.79 -6.41
N SER A 34 -7.52 23.18 -5.56
CA SER A 34 -7.23 24.13 -4.49
C SER A 34 -6.13 23.58 -3.57
N LYS A 35 -5.36 24.45 -2.92
CA LYS A 35 -4.32 24.02 -1.97
C LYS A 35 -4.87 23.08 -0.89
N ALA A 36 -6.00 23.45 -0.29
CA ALA A 36 -6.66 22.63 0.72
C ALA A 36 -7.14 21.28 0.16
N GLY A 37 -7.73 21.28 -1.05
CA GLY A 37 -8.14 20.04 -1.72
C GLY A 37 -6.96 19.12 -1.99
N TYR A 38 -5.84 19.67 -2.49
CA TYR A 38 -4.62 18.91 -2.70
C TYR A 38 -4.08 18.30 -1.41
N GLU A 39 -3.99 19.07 -0.32
CA GLU A 39 -3.48 18.58 0.97
C GLU A 39 -4.35 17.45 1.53
N ILE A 40 -5.68 17.60 1.48
CA ILE A 40 -6.62 16.59 1.98
C ILE A 40 -6.58 15.33 1.09
N GLU A 41 -6.75 15.48 -0.22
CA GLU A 41 -6.87 14.35 -1.13
C GLU A 41 -5.57 13.58 -1.27
N SER A 42 -4.42 14.26 -1.34
CA SER A 42 -3.13 13.59 -1.45
C SER A 42 -2.84 12.74 -0.21
N LEU A 43 -3.06 13.29 0.99
CA LEU A 43 -2.88 12.55 2.24
C LEU A 43 -3.87 11.38 2.34
N MET A 44 -5.14 11.60 1.99
CA MET A 44 -6.19 10.58 2.03
C MET A 44 -5.88 9.42 1.09
N TYR A 45 -5.63 9.67 -0.20
CA TYR A 45 -5.38 8.61 -1.18
C TYR A 45 -4.08 7.86 -0.89
N MET A 46 -3.01 8.55 -0.48
CA MET A 46 -1.77 7.91 -0.03
C MET A 46 -2.03 7.00 1.17
N SER A 47 -2.74 7.51 2.17
CA SER A 47 -3.02 6.76 3.40
C SER A 47 -3.82 5.49 3.13
N LEU A 48 -4.87 5.60 2.32
CA LEU A 48 -5.70 4.48 1.93
C LEU A 48 -4.93 3.47 1.07
N TRP A 49 -4.08 3.95 0.15
CA TRP A 49 -3.22 3.07 -0.64
C TRP A 49 -2.28 2.26 0.26
N TYR A 50 -1.53 2.92 1.14
CA TYR A 50 -0.57 2.27 2.03
C TYR A 50 -1.25 1.27 2.96
N GLY A 51 -2.39 1.66 3.53
CA GLY A 51 -3.20 0.80 4.37
C GLY A 51 -3.72 -0.43 3.62
N MET A 52 -4.25 -0.25 2.41
CA MET A 52 -4.76 -1.34 1.58
C MET A 52 -3.65 -2.26 1.09
N LEU A 53 -2.49 -1.72 0.74
CA LEU A 53 -1.31 -2.50 0.35
C LEU A 53 -0.88 -3.44 1.49
N TYR A 54 -0.93 -2.99 2.74
CA TYR A 54 -0.63 -3.86 3.88
C TYR A 54 -1.64 -5.01 4.03
N VAL A 55 -2.93 -4.79 3.73
CA VAL A 55 -3.93 -5.88 3.69
C VAL A 55 -3.55 -6.95 2.66
N VAL A 56 -2.95 -6.55 1.53
CA VAL A 56 -2.40 -7.51 0.55
C VAL A 56 -1.25 -8.31 1.14
N ILE A 57 -0.38 -7.69 1.94
CA ILE A 57 0.70 -8.39 2.67
C ILE A 57 0.14 -9.40 3.68
N GLU A 58 -0.89 -9.02 4.45
CA GLU A 58 -1.55 -9.93 5.39
C GLU A 58 -2.12 -11.14 4.65
N GLY A 59 -2.81 -10.93 3.54
CA GLY A 59 -3.31 -12.00 2.69
C GLY A 59 -2.19 -12.86 2.10
N TRP A 60 -1.10 -12.26 1.64
CA TRP A 60 0.10 -12.97 1.15
C TRP A 60 0.64 -13.94 2.19
N GLN A 61 0.82 -13.46 3.42
CA GLN A 61 1.33 -14.25 4.56
C GLN A 61 0.33 -15.34 4.97
N ASN A 62 -0.95 -15.00 5.08
CA ASN A 62 -2.01 -15.94 5.47
C ASN A 62 -2.18 -17.08 4.46
N LEU A 63 -2.10 -16.77 3.16
CA LEU A 63 -2.17 -17.76 2.09
C LEU A 63 -0.85 -18.52 1.87
N LYS A 64 0.22 -18.13 2.58
CA LYS A 64 1.56 -18.69 2.47
C LYS A 64 2.09 -18.65 1.03
N LEU A 65 1.81 -17.54 0.35
CA LEU A 65 2.32 -17.28 -0.99
C LEU A 65 3.86 -17.16 -0.98
N LYS A 66 4.45 -17.43 -2.15
CA LYS A 66 5.89 -17.45 -2.35
C LYS A 66 6.26 -16.82 -3.68
N ASP A 67 7.23 -15.93 -3.60
CA ASP A 67 7.87 -15.27 -4.73
C ASP A 67 9.17 -14.66 -4.20
N GLU A 68 10.30 -14.94 -4.85
CA GLU A 68 11.62 -14.59 -4.32
C GLU A 68 11.78 -13.08 -4.10
N VAL A 69 11.30 -12.26 -5.04
CA VAL A 69 11.45 -10.80 -4.99
C VAL A 69 10.54 -10.22 -3.92
N ILE A 70 9.26 -10.62 -3.90
CA ILE A 70 8.31 -10.16 -2.89
C ILE A 70 8.75 -10.60 -1.49
N ASP A 71 9.13 -11.87 -1.32
CA ASP A 71 9.57 -12.39 -0.02
C ASP A 71 10.87 -11.71 0.46
N SER A 72 11.73 -11.25 -0.45
CA SER A 72 12.89 -10.42 -0.11
C SER A 72 12.48 -9.03 0.38
N LEU A 73 11.58 -8.35 -0.35
CA LEU A 73 11.04 -7.05 0.05
C LEU A 73 10.35 -7.09 1.42
N LEU A 74 9.59 -8.15 1.69
CA LEU A 74 8.84 -8.33 2.94
C LEU A 74 9.72 -8.61 4.17
N LYS A 75 11.03 -8.89 4.00
CA LYS A 75 11.98 -8.99 5.11
C LYS A 75 12.44 -7.62 5.62
N SER A 76 12.18 -6.54 4.88
CA SER A 76 12.57 -5.19 5.29
C SER A 76 11.79 -4.71 6.53
N LYS A 77 12.42 -3.84 7.33
CA LYS A 77 11.77 -3.11 8.43
C LYS A 77 10.52 -2.34 7.98
N TYR A 78 10.45 -1.94 6.71
CA TYR A 78 9.33 -1.19 6.14
C TYR A 78 8.01 -1.96 6.20
N THR A 79 8.03 -3.30 6.22
CA THR A 79 6.80 -4.10 6.39
C THR A 79 6.15 -3.82 7.75
N ASN A 80 6.94 -3.75 8.83
CA ASN A 80 6.40 -3.44 10.15
C ASN A 80 6.01 -1.97 10.29
N LEU A 81 6.74 -1.05 9.65
CA LEU A 81 6.35 0.37 9.63
C LEU A 81 5.03 0.56 8.87
N LEU A 82 4.84 -0.11 7.74
CA LEU A 82 3.58 -0.07 6.99
C LEU A 82 2.41 -0.69 7.78
N LYS A 83 2.66 -1.76 8.57
CA LYS A 83 1.68 -2.30 9.53
C LYS A 83 1.20 -1.23 10.52
N ARG A 84 2.15 -0.53 11.14
CA ARG A 84 1.88 0.55 12.11
C ARG A 84 1.12 1.69 11.46
N TYR A 85 1.53 2.07 10.25
CA TYR A 85 0.87 3.09 9.44
C TYR A 85 -0.59 2.70 9.14
N ARG A 86 -0.83 1.48 8.63
CA ARG A 86 -2.18 0.91 8.40
C ARG A 86 -3.04 1.01 9.65
N ASN A 87 -2.46 0.72 10.82
CA ASN A 87 -3.17 0.84 12.08
C ASN A 87 -3.51 2.30 12.42
N GLY A 88 -2.62 3.24 12.13
CA GLY A 88 -2.90 4.67 12.23
C GLY A 88 -4.07 5.10 11.36
N VAL A 89 -4.12 4.62 10.11
CA VAL A 89 -5.17 4.97 9.14
C VAL A 89 -6.55 4.42 9.53
N PHE A 90 -6.64 3.13 9.88
CA PHE A 90 -7.94 2.46 10.05
C PHE A 90 -8.42 2.34 11.49
N HIS A 91 -7.61 2.71 12.48
CA HIS A 91 -8.06 2.85 13.85
C HIS A 91 -8.07 4.34 14.21
N PHE A 92 -9.11 4.79 14.91
CA PHE A 92 -9.20 6.17 15.34
C PHE A 92 -8.03 6.54 16.26
N GLN A 93 -7.37 7.67 15.98
CA GLN A 93 -6.30 8.21 16.81
C GLN A 93 -6.73 9.50 17.49
N LYS A 94 -6.48 9.58 18.80
CA LYS A 94 -6.79 10.78 19.60
C LYS A 94 -5.90 11.98 19.24
N LYS A 95 -4.69 11.72 18.71
CA LYS A 95 -3.74 12.74 18.26
C LYS A 95 -3.85 12.89 16.75
N TYR A 96 -3.93 14.13 16.28
CA TYR A 96 -3.90 14.44 14.84
C TYR A 96 -2.54 14.09 14.20
N LYS A 97 -1.44 14.33 14.93
CA LYS A 97 -0.09 13.85 14.57
C LYS A 97 0.26 12.67 15.45
N ASP A 98 0.17 11.48 14.88
CA ASP A 98 0.49 10.23 15.56
C ASP A 98 1.80 9.66 15.01
N GLU A 99 2.67 9.20 15.92
CA GLU A 99 4.00 8.69 15.60
C GLU A 99 4.00 7.52 14.59
N ARG A 100 2.88 6.80 14.48
CA ARG A 100 2.71 5.73 13.49
C ARG A 100 2.76 6.22 12.04
N PHE A 101 2.43 7.48 11.79
CA PHE A 101 2.59 8.10 10.47
C PHE A 101 4.03 8.58 10.29
N ASP A 102 4.54 9.33 11.27
CA ASP A 102 5.86 9.95 11.22
C ASP A 102 7.00 8.94 11.07
N ASP A 103 6.88 7.74 11.65
CA ASP A 103 7.94 6.74 11.60
C ASP A 103 8.18 6.18 10.19
N LEU A 104 7.15 6.13 9.34
CA LEU A 104 7.31 5.75 7.94
C LEU A 104 7.82 6.93 7.11
N ASP A 105 7.34 8.14 7.38
CA ASP A 105 7.71 9.36 6.64
C ASP A 105 9.18 9.78 6.87
N LYS A 106 9.78 9.41 8.00
CA LYS A 106 11.21 9.65 8.29
C LYS A 106 12.15 8.78 7.45
N GLU A 107 11.66 7.69 6.88
CA GLU A 107 12.47 6.72 6.17
C GLU A 107 12.51 7.06 4.68
N LYS A 108 13.63 7.63 4.22
CA LYS A 108 13.78 8.14 2.85
C LYS A 108 13.50 7.08 1.77
N ASP A 109 13.87 5.83 2.03
CA ASP A 109 13.75 4.74 1.06
C ASP A 109 12.43 3.96 1.21
N ALA A 110 11.59 4.29 2.20
CA ALA A 110 10.32 3.60 2.40
C ALA A 110 9.35 3.80 1.23
N VAL A 111 9.34 4.99 0.62
CA VAL A 111 8.47 5.29 -0.53
C VAL A 111 8.86 4.43 -1.73
N GLU A 112 10.16 4.30 -2.03
CA GLU A 112 10.65 3.44 -3.10
C GLU A 112 10.28 1.99 -2.85
N TRP A 113 10.49 1.49 -1.63
CA TRP A 113 10.09 0.14 -1.24
C TRP A 113 8.58 -0.10 -1.40
N ILE A 114 7.72 0.85 -1.04
CA ILE A 114 6.25 0.73 -1.22
C ILE A 114 5.89 0.62 -2.70
N VAL A 115 6.52 1.45 -3.54
CA VAL A 115 6.30 1.45 -4.99
C VAL A 115 6.75 0.11 -5.59
N ASP A 116 7.93 -0.38 -5.22
CA ASP A 116 8.48 -1.65 -5.69
C ASP A 116 7.63 -2.83 -5.25
N LEU A 117 7.22 -2.88 -3.98
CA LEU A 117 6.33 -3.94 -3.49
C LEU A 117 5.01 -3.97 -4.25
N ASN A 118 4.37 -2.82 -4.47
CA ASN A 118 3.13 -2.77 -5.23
C ASN A 118 3.32 -3.22 -6.69
N LYS A 119 4.45 -2.85 -7.32
CA LYS A 119 4.79 -3.30 -8.67
C LYS A 119 4.98 -4.82 -8.75
N GLU A 120 5.75 -5.39 -7.83
CA GLU A 120 6.06 -6.82 -7.83
C GLU A 120 4.84 -7.69 -7.49
N LEU A 121 3.96 -7.23 -6.58
CA LEU A 121 2.65 -7.85 -6.38
C LEU A 121 1.83 -7.86 -7.68
N GLY A 122 1.86 -6.77 -8.44
CA GLY A 122 1.22 -6.69 -9.75
C GLY A 122 1.77 -7.68 -10.77
N ARG A 123 3.11 -7.78 -10.87
CA ARG A 123 3.77 -8.79 -11.70
C ARG A 123 3.29 -10.19 -11.32
N PHE A 124 3.33 -10.53 -10.04
CA PHE A 124 2.89 -11.83 -9.53
C PHE A 124 1.45 -12.16 -9.93
N PHE A 125 0.49 -11.25 -9.70
CA PHE A 125 -0.90 -11.50 -10.08
C PHE A 125 -1.10 -11.64 -11.58
N LEU A 126 -0.40 -10.85 -12.40
CA LEU A 126 -0.46 -10.97 -13.86
C LEU A 126 0.06 -12.33 -14.33
N GLU A 127 1.15 -12.84 -13.76
CA GLU A 127 1.69 -14.16 -14.10
C GLU A 127 0.78 -15.31 -13.65
N LYS A 128 0.14 -15.18 -12.48
CA LYS A 128 -0.69 -16.25 -11.90
C LYS A 128 -2.12 -16.31 -12.45
N LEU A 129 -2.66 -15.21 -12.98
CA LEU A 129 -4.07 -15.12 -13.40
C LEU A 129 -4.28 -14.93 -14.90
N LYS A 130 -3.20 -14.79 -15.69
CA LYS A 130 -3.26 -14.85 -17.16
C LYS A 130 -3.17 -16.29 -17.70
N ASN A 131 -2.83 -17.25 -16.85
CA ASN A 131 -2.81 -18.69 -17.14
C ASN A 131 -4.03 -19.36 -16.51
#